data_AF-A0A949AHW3-F1
#
_entry.id   AF-A0A949AHW3-F1
#
_cell.length_a   1.000
_cell.length_b   1.000
_cell.length_c   1.000
_cell.angle_alpha   90.00
_cell.angle_beta   90.00
_cell.angle_gamma   90.00
#
_symmetry.space_group_name_H-M   'P 1'
#
loop_
_entity.id
_entity.type
_entity.pdbx_description
1 polymer ?
#
loop_
_entity_poly.entity_id
_entity_poly.type
_entity_poly.pdbx_seq_one_letter_code
_entity_poly.pdbx_strand_id
1 'polypeptide(L)'
;MLNNIYQHTQEIRDLINNTRKQHALLKNLKFWNQMCSSLDVIGDADLTIDSYLNNDFPNCEGSKYLQVYGVLQALFIQQDAVAHLCESLSISFYLSSHYFKVGLSVDDMLRKGENRIQKYSNRRNN
;
A
#
# COMPACT_ATOMS: atom_id res chain seq x y z
N MET A 1 4.14 -8.90 -14.93
CA MET A 1 3.35 -7.83 -14.27
C MET A 1 4.28 -6.87 -13.51
N LEU A 2 5.24 -7.39 -12.73
CA LEU A 2 6.26 -6.61 -11.99
C LEU A 2 7.18 -5.75 -12.88
N ASN A 3 7.56 -6.24 -14.07
CA ASN A 3 8.43 -5.50 -14.99
C ASN A 3 7.95 -4.09 -15.36
N ASN A 4 6.65 -3.78 -15.32
CA ASN A 4 6.18 -2.43 -15.65
C ASN A 4 6.41 -1.42 -14.52
N ILE A 5 6.24 -1.81 -13.25
CA ILE A 5 6.40 -0.90 -12.11
C ILE A 5 7.85 -0.45 -11.99
N TYR A 6 8.78 -1.41 -12.08
CA TYR A 6 10.20 -1.10 -12.06
C TYR A 6 10.60 -0.14 -13.18
N GLN A 7 10.19 -0.41 -14.42
CA GLN A 7 10.53 0.43 -15.57
C GLN A 7 9.99 1.85 -15.41
N HIS A 8 8.72 2.02 -15.04
CA HIS A 8 8.15 3.35 -14.80
C HIS A 8 8.84 4.08 -13.64
N THR A 9 9.23 3.36 -12.59
CA THR A 9 9.99 3.94 -11.47
C THR A 9 11.35 4.45 -11.94
N GLN A 10 12.04 3.71 -12.82
CA GLN A 10 13.31 4.13 -13.41
C GLN A 10 13.15 5.34 -14.34
N GLU A 11 12.13 5.33 -15.21
CA GLU A 11 11.81 6.46 -16.09
C GLU A 11 11.60 7.76 -15.29
N ILE A 12 10.88 7.68 -14.16
CA ILE A 12 10.69 8.82 -13.27
C ILE A 12 12.02 9.25 -12.65
N ARG A 13 12.83 8.31 -12.14
CA ARG A 13 14.14 8.60 -11.55
C ARG A 13 15.09 9.29 -12.54
N ASP A 14 15.16 8.80 -13.76
CA ASP A 14 15.96 9.40 -14.83
C ASP A 14 15.49 10.83 -15.15
N LEU A 15 14.17 11.04 -15.15
CA LEU A 15 13.57 12.35 -15.40
C LEU A 15 13.87 13.36 -14.28
N ILE A 16 13.80 12.94 -13.01
CA ILE A 16 14.02 13.84 -11.86
C ILE A 16 15.51 14.11 -11.61
N ASN A 17 16.38 13.17 -11.97
CA ASN A 17 17.84 13.32 -11.86
C ASN A 17 18.46 14.10 -13.02
N ASN A 18 17.68 14.49 -14.03
CA ASN A 18 18.12 15.43 -15.04
C ASN A 18 18.45 16.79 -14.40
N THR A 19 19.70 17.26 -14.51
CA THR A 19 20.23 18.43 -13.79
C THR A 19 19.35 19.68 -13.86
N ARG A 20 18.74 19.95 -15.02
CA ARG A 20 17.87 21.13 -15.20
C ARG A 20 16.53 21.01 -14.44
N LYS A 21 15.95 19.81 -14.42
CA LYS A 21 14.70 19.52 -13.70
C LYS A 21 14.95 19.42 -12.20
N GLN A 22 16.05 18.77 -11.81
CA GLN A 22 16.47 18.65 -10.43
C GLN A 22 16.62 20.02 -9.75
N HIS A 23 17.25 20.99 -10.40
CA HIS A 23 17.38 22.36 -9.88
C HIS A 23 16.02 23.04 -9.62
N ALA A 24 15.01 22.76 -10.44
CA ALA A 24 13.67 23.31 -10.24
C ALA A 24 12.94 22.60 -9.08
N LEU A 25 13.08 21.27 -8.98
CA LEU A 25 12.43 20.46 -7.95
C LEU A 25 13.03 20.69 -6.55
N LEU A 26 14.35 20.87 -6.45
CA LEU A 26 15.05 21.17 -5.19
C LEU A 26 14.63 22.50 -4.56
N LYS A 27 13.95 23.40 -5.29
CA LYS A 27 13.37 24.63 -4.71
C LYS A 27 12.30 24.33 -3.67
N ASN A 28 11.66 23.16 -3.76
CA ASN A 28 10.73 22.68 -2.75
C ASN A 28 11.22 21.33 -2.20
N LEU A 29 12.13 21.40 -1.24
CA LEU A 29 12.73 20.24 -0.60
C LEU A 29 11.70 19.28 0.02
N LYS A 30 10.57 19.80 0.51
CA LYS A 30 9.50 18.96 1.07
C LYS A 30 8.96 18.00 0.01
N PHE A 31 8.53 18.52 -1.14
CA PHE A 31 8.00 17.69 -2.22
C PHE A 31 9.07 16.81 -2.86
N TRP A 32 10.30 17.32 -2.99
CA TRP A 32 11.44 16.52 -3.45
C TRP A 32 11.67 15.29 -2.57
N ASN A 33 11.76 15.48 -1.25
CA ASN A 33 11.98 14.38 -0.32
C ASN A 33 10.81 13.39 -0.33
N GLN A 34 9.56 13.89 -0.34
CA GLN A 34 8.38 13.03 -0.44
C GLN A 34 8.40 12.17 -1.72
N MET A 35 8.71 12.79 -2.87
CA MET A 35 8.82 12.09 -4.15
C MET A 35 9.89 10.99 -4.12
N CYS A 36 11.09 11.30 -3.63
CA CYS A 36 12.18 10.32 -3.52
C CYS A 36 11.79 9.16 -2.60
N SER A 37 11.28 9.44 -1.40
CA SER A 37 10.83 8.41 -0.47
C SER A 37 9.71 7.56 -1.05
N SER A 38 8.74 8.15 -1.74
CA SER A 38 7.67 7.41 -2.42
C SER A 38 8.22 6.46 -3.48
N LEU A 39 9.18 6.90 -4.30
CA LEU A 39 9.81 6.05 -5.32
C LEU A 39 10.64 4.91 -4.70
N ASP A 40 11.27 5.14 -3.54
CA ASP A 40 12.01 4.10 -2.82
C ASP A 40 11.04 3.02 -2.31
N VAL A 41 9.95 3.44 -1.64
CA VAL A 41 8.92 2.53 -1.13
C VAL A 41 8.23 1.72 -2.24
N ILE A 42 7.96 2.32 -3.40
CA ILE A 42 7.38 1.60 -4.55
C ILE A 42 8.31 0.46 -4.99
N GLY A 43 9.62 0.73 -5.06
CA GLY A 43 10.63 -0.26 -5.44
C GLY A 43 10.81 -1.36 -4.38
N ASP A 44 10.90 -0.99 -3.11
CA ASP A 44 11.04 -1.94 -2.00
C ASP A 44 9.83 -2.86 -1.87
N ALA A 45 8.63 -2.31 -2.07
CA ALA A 45 7.40 -3.09 -2.08
C ALA A 45 7.33 -4.05 -3.28
N ASP A 46 7.78 -3.61 -4.46
CA ASP A 46 7.85 -4.46 -5.66
C ASP A 46 8.78 -5.67 -5.44
N LEU A 47 9.97 -5.43 -4.88
CA LEU A 47 10.92 -6.48 -4.49
C LEU A 47 10.34 -7.42 -3.43
N THR A 48 9.60 -6.88 -2.47
CA THR A 48 8.94 -7.68 -1.43
C THR A 48 7.85 -8.57 -2.01
N ILE A 49 7.01 -8.04 -2.91
CA ILE A 49 5.97 -8.81 -3.60
C ILE A 49 6.61 -9.93 -4.42
N ASP A 50 7.63 -9.63 -5.21
CA ASP A 50 8.35 -10.62 -6.01
C ASP A 50 8.93 -11.74 -5.12
N SER A 51 9.59 -11.37 -4.02
CA SER A 51 10.11 -12.32 -3.04
C SER A 51 9.02 -13.23 -2.48
N TYR A 52 7.88 -12.68 -2.04
CA TYR A 52 6.80 -13.51 -1.52
C TYR A 52 6.15 -14.40 -2.59
N LEU A 53 6.07 -13.97 -3.85
CA LEU A 53 5.43 -14.75 -4.92
C LEU A 53 6.33 -15.83 -5.52
N ASN A 54 7.64 -15.62 -5.52
CA ASN A 54 8.61 -16.58 -6.08
C ASN A 54 9.14 -17.59 -5.05
N ASN A 55 8.84 -17.41 -3.76
CA ASN A 55 9.17 -18.38 -2.72
C ASN A 55 8.08 -19.45 -2.60
N ASP A 56 8.50 -20.68 -2.29
CA ASP A 56 7.58 -21.80 -2.04
C ASP A 56 6.57 -21.48 -0.94
N PHE A 57 5.33 -21.93 -1.13
CA PHE A 57 4.29 -21.75 -0.14
C PHE A 57 4.57 -22.61 1.11
N PRO A 58 4.64 -22.03 2.33
CA PRO A 58 4.98 -22.76 3.54
C PRO A 58 4.01 -23.90 3.85
N ASN A 59 4.54 -24.96 4.46
CA ASN A 59 3.72 -26.09 4.92
C ASN A 59 2.91 -25.78 6.19
N CYS A 60 3.41 -24.90 7.05
CA CYS A 60 2.74 -24.50 8.29
C CYS A 60 1.61 -23.51 8.00
N GLU A 61 0.39 -23.80 8.48
CA GLU A 61 -0.79 -22.94 8.31
C GLU A 61 -0.55 -21.48 8.72
N GLY A 62 0.09 -21.23 9.87
CA GLY A 62 0.41 -19.87 10.31
C GLY A 62 1.35 -19.13 9.33
N SER A 63 2.33 -19.84 8.78
CA SER A 63 3.27 -19.28 7.81
C SER A 63 2.61 -18.99 6.45
N LYS A 64 1.60 -19.77 6.04
CA LYS A 64 0.79 -19.49 4.85
C LYS A 64 0.09 -18.15 4.97
N TYR A 65 -0.57 -17.90 6.11
CA TYR A 65 -1.21 -16.61 6.38
C TYR A 65 -0.19 -15.47 6.39
N LEU A 66 0.99 -15.69 6.98
CA LEU A 66 2.04 -14.68 7.01
C LEU A 66 2.51 -14.29 5.59
N GLN A 67 2.67 -15.25 4.69
CA GLN A 67 3.03 -14.97 3.30
C GLN A 67 1.93 -14.20 2.57
N VAL A 68 0.67 -14.64 2.70
CA VAL A 68 -0.48 -13.94 2.08
C VAL A 68 -0.61 -12.52 2.61
N TYR A 69 -0.53 -12.33 3.93
CA TYR A 69 -0.56 -11.00 4.53
C TYR A 69 0.65 -10.16 4.12
N GLY A 70 1.84 -10.74 4.00
CA GLY A 70 3.02 -10.06 3.49
C GLY A 70 2.79 -9.45 2.10
N VAL A 71 2.23 -10.23 1.17
CA VAL A 71 1.86 -9.74 -0.18
C VAL A 71 0.82 -8.63 -0.10
N LEU A 72 -0.25 -8.82 0.69
CA LEU A 72 -1.33 -7.83 0.81
C LEU A 72 -0.83 -6.52 1.43
N GLN A 73 0.04 -6.58 2.44
CA GLN A 73 0.64 -5.39 3.06
C GLN A 73 1.58 -4.67 2.09
N ALA A 74 2.41 -5.41 1.34
CA ALA A 74 3.29 -4.81 0.34
C ALA A 74 2.49 -4.11 -0.77
N LEU A 75 1.40 -4.71 -1.26
CA LEU A 75 0.48 -4.08 -2.22
C LEU A 75 -0.18 -2.82 -1.66
N PHE A 76 -0.58 -2.83 -0.38
CA PHE A 76 -1.20 -1.68 0.27
C PHE A 76 -0.21 -0.51 0.38
N ILE A 77 0.99 -0.77 0.86
CA ILE A 77 2.05 0.24 1.01
C ILE A 77 2.49 0.76 -0.36
N GLN A 78 2.58 -0.09 -1.40
CA GLN A 78 2.92 0.34 -2.75
C GLN A 78 1.87 1.32 -3.31
N GLN A 79 0.57 1.06 -3.08
CA GLN A 79 -0.51 1.97 -3.51
C GLN A 79 -0.47 3.32 -2.77
N ASP A 80 -0.21 3.29 -1.46
CA ASP A 80 -0.07 4.50 -0.65
C ASP A 80 1.13 5.35 -1.09
N ALA A 81 2.25 4.70 -1.40
CA ALA A 81 3.43 5.35 -1.95
C ALA A 81 3.16 5.99 -3.32
N VAL A 82 2.39 5.35 -4.19
CA VAL A 82 1.94 5.94 -5.47
C VAL A 82 1.06 7.17 -5.23
N ALA A 83 0.16 7.13 -4.26
CA ALA A 83 -0.68 8.29 -3.94
C ALA A 83 0.18 9.49 -3.46
N HIS A 84 1.15 9.24 -2.58
CA HIS A 84 2.08 10.27 -2.13
C HIS A 84 3.02 10.77 -3.24
N LEU A 85 3.41 9.91 -4.18
CA LEU A 85 4.14 10.33 -5.37
C LEU A 85 3.30 11.31 -6.21
N CYS A 86 2.03 10.98 -6.47
CA CYS A 86 1.11 11.87 -7.19
C CYS A 86 0.91 13.21 -6.45
N GLU A 87 0.75 13.17 -5.12
CA GLU A 87 0.65 14.39 -4.29
C GLU A 87 1.89 15.28 -4.44
N SER A 88 3.09 14.69 -4.38
CA SER A 88 4.36 15.43 -4.52
C SER A 88 4.51 16.11 -5.89
N LEU A 89 3.88 15.56 -6.92
CA LEU A 89 3.85 16.06 -8.29
C LEU A 89 2.63 16.96 -8.57
N SER A 90 1.77 17.21 -7.57
CA SER A 90 0.49 17.91 -7.72
C SER A 90 -0.43 17.30 -8.79
N ILE A 91 -0.36 15.98 -8.96
CA ILE A 91 -1.22 15.20 -9.86
C ILE A 91 -2.46 14.77 -9.07
N SER A 92 -3.65 15.06 -9.61
CA SER A 92 -4.90 14.57 -9.02
C SER A 92 -5.01 13.07 -9.25
N PHE A 93 -4.89 12.29 -8.18
CA PHE A 93 -5.03 10.84 -8.19
C PHE A 93 -6.29 10.45 -7.42
N TYR A 94 -7.25 9.87 -8.12
CA TYR A 94 -8.42 9.27 -7.50
C TYR A 94 -8.21 7.76 -7.49
N LEU A 95 -7.84 7.21 -6.33
CA LEU A 95 -7.98 5.78 -6.13
C LEU A 95 -9.47 5.46 -6.32
N SER A 96 -9.82 4.61 -7.29
CA SER A 96 -11.22 4.22 -7.49
C SER A 96 -11.79 3.80 -6.15
N SER A 97 -12.73 4.60 -5.64
CA SER A 97 -13.18 4.59 -4.25
C SER A 97 -13.93 3.31 -3.84
N HIS A 98 -13.87 2.25 -4.66
CA HIS A 98 -14.47 0.95 -4.38
C HIS A 98 -13.71 0.13 -3.34
N TYR A 99 -12.43 0.41 -3.08
CA TYR A 99 -11.62 -0.38 -2.12
C TYR A 99 -11.24 0.39 -0.84
N PHE A 100 -11.46 1.71 -0.78
CA PHE A 100 -11.21 2.53 0.42
C PHE A 100 -12.43 2.59 1.37
N LYS A 101 -13.06 1.43 1.63
CA LYS A 101 -14.09 1.28 2.68
C LYS A 101 -13.81 0.10 3.60
N VAL A 102 -12.55 -0.32 3.73
CA VAL A 102 -12.17 -1.24 4.82
C VAL A 102 -11.89 -0.47 6.13
N GLY A 103 -11.54 0.82 6.05
CA GLY A 103 -11.37 1.69 7.22
C GLY A 103 -12.67 2.24 7.82
N LEU A 104 -13.78 2.23 7.08
CA LEU A 104 -15.11 2.59 7.58
C LEU A 104 -15.92 1.33 7.84
N SER A 105 -15.58 0.61 8.91
CA SER A 105 -16.50 -0.25 9.68
C SER A 105 -15.77 -1.05 10.77
N VAL A 106 -14.62 -0.63 11.34
CA VAL A 106 -14.14 -1.30 12.56
C VAL A 106 -15.15 -1.05 13.68
N ASP A 107 -15.60 0.18 13.86
CA ASP A 107 -16.64 0.51 14.83
C ASP A 107 -17.99 -0.15 14.50
N ASP A 108 -18.39 -0.20 13.22
CA ASP A 108 -19.63 -0.88 12.82
C ASP A 108 -19.51 -2.43 12.89
N MET A 109 -18.31 -3.01 12.75
CA MET A 109 -18.06 -4.45 12.94
C MET A 109 -17.99 -4.82 14.42
N LEU A 110 -17.38 -3.97 15.26
CA LEU A 110 -17.38 -4.11 16.72
C LEU A 110 -18.81 -4.00 17.25
N ARG A 111 -19.57 -2.98 16.81
CA ARG A 111 -20.98 -2.79 17.18
C ARG A 111 -21.87 -3.93 16.67
N LYS A 112 -21.60 -4.49 15.47
CA LYS A 112 -22.29 -5.71 14.98
C LYS A 112 -21.86 -6.97 15.74
N GLY A 113 -20.63 -7.03 16.26
CA GLY A 113 -20.11 -8.11 17.08
C GLY A 113 -20.75 -8.14 18.47
N GLU A 114 -20.79 -7.00 19.16
CA GLU A 114 -21.40 -6.84 20.49
C GLU A 114 -22.90 -7.22 20.48
N ASN A 115 -23.64 -6.78 19.46
CA ASN A 115 -25.05 -7.13 19.29
C ASN A 115 -25.29 -8.64 19.06
N ARG A 116 -24.34 -9.34 18.44
CA ARG A 116 -24.43 -10.80 18.28
C ARG A 116 -24.14 -11.53 19.59
N ILE A 117 -23.17 -11.08 20.37
CA ILE A 117 -22.83 -11.67 21.67
C ILE A 117 -24.03 -11.57 22.63
N GLN A 118 -24.70 -10.41 22.68
CA GLN A 118 -25.89 -10.22 23.53
C GLN A 118 -27.08 -11.12 23.14
N LYS A 119 -27.23 -11.40 21.84
CA LYS A 119 -28.27 -12.31 21.33
C LYS A 119 -28.03 -13.77 21.73
N TYR A 120 -26.77 -14.19 21.86
CA TYR A 120 -26.41 -15.55 22.28
C TYR A 120 -26.44 -15.76 23.80
N SER A 121 -26.19 -14.71 24.59
CA SER A 121 -26.38 -14.76 26.05
C SER A 121 -27.87 -14.78 26.43
N ASN A 122 -28.72 -14.01 25.74
CA ASN A 122 -30.18 -14.03 25.99
C ASN A 122 -30.88 -15.34 25.59
N ARG A 123 -30.29 -16.14 24.68
CA ARG A 123 -30.81 -17.47 24.32
C ARG A 123 -30.40 -18.60 25.28
N ARG A 124 -29.43 -18.36 26.17
CA ARG A 124 -28.98 -19.33 27.17
C ARG A 124 -29.70 -19.20 28.53
N ASN A 125 -30.45 -18.11 28.73
CA ASN A 125 -31.16 -17.80 29.96
C ASN A 125 -32.70 -17.93 29.83
N ASN A 126 -33.18 -18.56 28.76
CA ASN A 126 -34.57 -19.02 28.53
C ASN A 126 -34.52 -20.51 28.22
#